data_AF-A0A2U1S7G6-F1
#
_entry.id   AF-A0A2U1S7G6-F1
#
_cell.length_a   1.000
_cell.length_b   1.000
_cell.length_c   1.000
_cell.angle_alpha   90.00
_cell.angle_beta   90.00
_cell.angle_gamma   90.00
#
_symmetry.space_group_name_H-M   'P 1'
#
loop_
_entity.id
_entity.type
_entity.pdbx_description
1 polymer ?
#
loop_
_entity_poly.entity_id
_entity_poly.type
_entity_poly.pdbx_seq_one_letter_code
_entity_poly.pdbx_strand_id
1 'polypeptide(L)'
;MEESNLRTVRVYTKKYSSKDKDGNVIEKESKQKQVSLKKDDPFEDNELVVVLKEEEYKDLLANNRKDFEDIINEKDNEIAHLNNQLSALKSSFFDDIASFKDQLDEKEELLKAKDEIDKLNKKLVKVNDERIAIFKELDYKNKMILAYNVELNKSILKAINVVIDEARDNINQRNKKLVEHLDKSIEQAKHDVNEKNKAIAFEINSTVDEINEEIRATSMIKMLLNKNKINLRVPTNDLLKPFEFDIDTNQLLSGQALELDAAEILKEVMPKLPEPFSKYIDTLEEADAEEVIDVNKKGD
;
A
#
# COMPACT_ATOMS: atom_id res chain seq x y z
N MET A 1 -66.48 85.26 58.11
CA MET A 1 -67.79 84.83 58.65
C MET A 1 -68.74 84.77 57.46
N GLU A 2 -68.97 83.59 56.93
CA GLU A 2 -70.18 83.32 56.14
C GLU A 2 -70.94 82.27 56.94
N GLU A 3 -72.03 82.70 57.57
CA GLU A 3 -72.95 81.80 58.25
C GLU A 3 -73.47 80.81 57.19
N SER A 4 -72.92 79.59 57.22
CA SER A 4 -73.40 78.49 56.42
C SER A 4 -74.84 78.21 56.83
N ASN A 5 -75.77 78.72 56.03
CA ASN A 5 -77.22 78.55 56.12
C ASN A 5 -77.57 77.11 56.56
N LEU A 6 -77.80 76.92 57.85
CA LEU A 6 -78.31 75.67 58.41
C LEU A 6 -79.68 75.42 57.79
N ARG A 7 -79.78 74.39 56.94
CA ARG A 7 -81.04 73.99 56.27
C ARG A 7 -82.07 73.63 57.36
N THR A 8 -83.15 74.39 57.43
CA THR A 8 -84.22 74.16 58.40
C THR A 8 -85.05 72.94 57.96
N VAL A 9 -84.90 71.82 58.66
CA VAL A 9 -85.73 70.63 58.44
C VAL A 9 -87.09 70.88 59.09
N ARG A 10 -88.15 71.03 58.29
CA ARG A 10 -89.52 71.08 58.82
C ARG A 10 -90.05 69.66 58.95
N VAL A 11 -90.29 69.25 60.20
CA VAL A 11 -90.93 67.97 60.51
C VAL A 11 -92.42 68.24 60.63
N TYR A 12 -93.23 67.62 59.78
CA TYR A 12 -94.68 67.72 59.86
C TYR A 12 -95.23 66.40 60.42
N THR A 13 -96.11 66.50 61.42
CA THR A 13 -96.92 65.39 61.92
C THR A 13 -98.24 65.40 61.17
N LYS A 14 -98.51 64.34 60.40
CA LYS A 14 -99.82 64.12 59.78
C LYS A 14 -100.59 63.16 60.68
N LYS A 15 -101.67 63.65 61.30
CA LYS A 15 -102.63 62.82 62.04
C LYS A 15 -103.66 62.28 61.06
N TYR A 16 -103.92 60.99 61.13
CA TYR A 16 -105.02 60.36 60.40
C TYR A 16 -105.76 59.40 61.32
N SER A 17 -107.07 59.43 61.21
CA SER A 17 -107.99 58.58 61.94
C SER A 17 -108.25 57.29 61.17
N SER A 18 -108.02 56.15 61.82
CA SER A 18 -108.41 54.83 61.31
C SER A 18 -109.37 54.17 62.27
N LYS A 19 -110.41 53.50 61.78
CA LYS A 19 -111.30 52.70 62.63
C LYS A 19 -110.64 51.37 62.97
N ASP A 20 -110.72 50.95 64.23
CA ASP A 20 -110.36 49.59 64.62
C ASP A 20 -111.45 48.58 64.22
N LYS A 21 -111.17 47.30 64.46
CA LYS A 21 -112.06 46.19 64.09
C LYS A 21 -113.40 46.18 64.82
N ASP A 22 -113.53 46.98 65.90
CA ASP A 22 -114.75 47.11 66.71
C ASP A 22 -115.50 48.43 66.45
N GLY A 23 -115.04 49.22 65.46
CA GLY A 23 -115.74 50.40 64.96
C GLY A 23 -115.40 51.73 65.65
N ASN A 24 -114.43 51.74 66.58
CA ASN A 24 -113.99 52.96 67.26
C ASN A 24 -112.90 53.69 66.45
N VAL A 25 -112.94 55.02 66.44
CA VAL A 25 -111.98 55.86 65.70
C VAL A 25 -110.71 56.04 66.53
N ILE A 26 -109.56 55.57 66.03
CA ILE A 26 -108.24 55.76 66.65
C ILE A 26 -107.41 56.72 65.78
N GLU A 27 -106.89 57.79 66.38
CA GLU A 27 -105.93 58.69 65.72
C GLU A 27 -104.51 58.12 65.78
N LYS A 28 -103.85 58.02 64.62
CA LYS A 28 -102.41 57.71 64.50
C LYS A 28 -101.68 58.90 63.89
N GLU A 29 -100.46 59.13 64.37
CA GLU A 29 -99.64 60.28 63.98
C GLU A 29 -98.33 59.77 63.35
N SER A 30 -98.04 60.13 62.10
CA SER A 30 -96.75 59.83 61.46
C SER A 30 -95.93 61.09 61.21
N LYS A 31 -94.64 61.04 61.58
CA LYS A 31 -93.66 62.10 61.32
C LYS A 31 -92.96 61.82 60.00
N GLN A 32 -93.16 62.69 59.00
CA GLN A 32 -92.34 62.71 57.79
C GLN A 32 -91.40 63.91 57.80
N LYS A 33 -90.13 63.69 57.45
CA LYS A 33 -89.11 64.73 57.33
C LYS A 33 -88.88 65.02 55.85
N GLN A 34 -89.15 66.24 55.42
CA GLN A 34 -88.81 66.69 54.06
C GLN A 34 -87.67 67.71 54.17
N VAL A 35 -86.63 67.53 53.36
CA VAL A 35 -85.50 68.46 53.28
C VAL A 35 -85.59 69.21 51.95
N SER A 36 -85.56 70.53 51.99
CA SER A 36 -85.56 71.36 50.77
C SER A 36 -84.14 71.38 50.18
N LEU A 37 -83.96 70.74 49.02
CA LEU A 37 -82.75 70.85 48.20
C LEU A 37 -82.82 72.11 47.32
N LYS A 38 -81.67 72.69 46.96
CA LYS A 38 -81.59 73.84 46.04
C LYS A 38 -81.43 73.32 44.59
N LYS A 39 -81.76 74.17 43.62
CA LYS A 39 -81.72 73.86 42.17
C LYS A 39 -80.38 73.45 41.57
N ASP A 40 -79.30 73.68 42.29
CA ASP A 40 -77.94 73.38 41.84
C ASP A 40 -77.34 72.20 42.64
N ASP A 41 -78.16 71.48 43.41
CA ASP A 41 -77.72 70.34 44.21
C ASP A 41 -77.69 69.09 43.29
N PRO A 42 -76.55 68.39 43.12
CA PRO A 42 -76.40 67.28 42.16
C PRO A 42 -77.30 66.05 42.47
N PHE A 43 -78.11 66.13 43.53
CA PHE A 43 -79.06 65.12 43.94
C PHE A 43 -80.53 65.57 43.78
N GLU A 44 -80.79 66.71 43.13
CA GLU A 44 -82.13 67.27 42.97
C GLU A 44 -83.10 66.31 42.26
N ASP A 45 -82.60 65.48 41.34
CA ASP A 45 -83.38 64.51 40.56
C ASP A 45 -83.51 63.12 41.23
N ASN A 46 -82.90 62.90 42.40
CA ASN A 46 -82.94 61.60 43.08
C ASN A 46 -84.00 61.57 44.19
N GLU A 47 -85.03 60.73 44.01
CA GLU A 47 -86.16 60.62 44.96
C GLU A 47 -85.77 60.06 46.35
N LEU A 48 -84.57 59.48 46.51
CA LEU A 48 -84.08 58.91 47.76
C LEU A 48 -82.57 59.21 47.94
N VAL A 49 -82.25 60.19 48.78
CA VAL A 49 -80.87 60.52 49.17
C VAL A 49 -80.61 59.95 50.57
N VAL A 50 -79.68 59.00 50.68
CA VAL A 50 -79.24 58.44 51.96
C VAL A 50 -78.09 59.27 52.51
N VAL A 51 -78.31 59.93 53.65
CA VAL A 51 -77.28 60.75 54.31
C VAL A 51 -76.51 59.86 55.30
N LEU A 52 -75.27 59.53 54.96
CA LEU A 52 -74.36 58.78 55.82
C LEU A 52 -73.68 59.71 56.84
N LYS A 53 -73.31 59.15 57.99
CA LYS A 53 -72.45 59.88 58.94
C LYS A 53 -71.02 59.96 58.37
N GLU A 54 -70.31 61.04 58.67
CA GLU A 54 -68.97 61.29 58.14
C GLU A 54 -67.98 60.14 58.44
N GLU A 55 -68.12 59.49 59.60
CA GLU A 55 -67.31 58.34 60.02
C GLU A 55 -67.56 57.12 59.11
N GLU A 56 -68.82 56.80 58.83
CA GLU A 56 -69.22 55.67 57.96
C GLU A 56 -68.76 55.87 56.50
N TYR A 57 -68.74 57.12 56.02
CA TYR A 57 -68.24 57.46 54.69
C TYR A 57 -66.71 57.29 54.59
N LYS A 58 -65.97 57.64 55.64
CA LYS A 58 -64.51 57.45 55.71
C LYS A 58 -64.13 55.97 55.74
N ASP A 59 -64.89 55.15 56.47
CA ASP A 59 -64.66 53.70 56.52
C ASP A 59 -64.95 53.00 55.17
N LEU A 60 -66.00 53.43 54.45
CA LEU A 60 -66.30 52.96 53.09
C LEU A 60 -65.17 53.29 52.09
N LEU A 61 -64.62 54.50 52.17
CA LEU A 61 -63.48 54.91 51.35
C LEU A 61 -62.21 54.12 51.68
N ALA A 62 -61.96 53.85 52.96
CA ALA A 62 -60.77 53.12 53.40
C ALA A 62 -60.81 51.63 53.01
N ASN A 63 -61.95 50.96 53.20
CA ASN A 63 -62.09 49.53 52.86
C ASN A 63 -62.05 49.28 51.36
N ASN A 64 -62.77 50.07 50.56
CA ASN A 64 -62.73 49.92 49.10
C ASN A 64 -61.32 50.14 48.53
N ARG A 65 -60.56 51.08 49.09
CA ARG A 65 -59.19 51.38 48.64
C ARG A 65 -58.24 50.21 48.88
N LYS A 66 -58.39 49.52 50.01
CA LYS A 66 -57.57 48.36 50.39
C LYS A 66 -57.82 47.15 49.48
N ASP A 67 -59.08 46.87 49.16
CA ASP A 67 -59.43 45.80 48.23
C ASP A 67 -58.88 46.05 46.81
N PHE A 68 -58.88 47.30 46.34
CA PHE A 68 -58.24 47.65 45.07
C PHE A 68 -56.71 47.55 45.13
N GLU A 69 -56.07 47.95 46.22
CA GLU A 69 -54.61 47.82 46.41
C GLU A 69 -54.17 46.35 46.40
N ASP A 70 -54.92 45.46 47.06
CA ASP A 70 -54.62 44.03 47.08
C ASP A 70 -54.76 43.39 45.69
N ILE A 71 -55.81 43.75 44.92
CA ILE A 71 -56.00 43.29 43.54
C ILE A 71 -54.89 43.81 42.61
N ILE A 72 -54.49 45.07 42.76
CA ILE A 72 -53.40 45.67 41.96
C ILE A 72 -52.09 44.94 42.25
N ASN A 73 -51.76 44.70 43.53
CA ASN A 73 -50.56 43.97 43.92
C ASN A 73 -50.54 42.54 43.36
N GLU A 74 -51.68 41.85 43.36
CA GLU A 74 -51.81 40.50 42.80
C GLU A 74 -51.58 40.50 41.27
N LYS A 75 -52.14 41.50 40.58
CA LYS A 75 -51.92 41.69 39.13
C LYS A 75 -50.48 42.08 38.79
N ASP A 76 -49.84 42.94 39.58
CA ASP A 76 -48.44 43.31 39.40
C ASP A 76 -47.50 42.12 39.61
N ASN A 77 -47.80 41.25 40.60
CA ASN A 77 -47.08 40.00 40.81
C ASN A 77 -47.27 39.03 39.62
N GLU A 78 -48.47 38.92 39.07
CA GLU A 78 -48.76 38.10 37.89
C GLU A 78 -48.01 38.63 36.65
N ILE A 79 -47.98 39.94 36.44
CA ILE A 79 -47.21 40.61 35.38
C ILE A 79 -45.71 40.32 35.56
N ALA A 80 -45.18 40.44 36.78
CA ALA A 80 -43.78 40.15 37.06
C ALA A 80 -43.41 38.68 36.79
N HIS A 81 -44.27 37.74 37.20
CA HIS A 81 -44.10 36.32 36.92
C HIS A 81 -44.10 36.02 35.42
N LEU A 82 -45.07 36.55 34.68
CA LEU A 82 -45.16 36.39 33.23
C LEU A 82 -43.95 36.99 32.51
N ASN A 83 -43.47 38.16 32.95
CA ASN A 83 -42.26 38.78 32.40
C ASN A 83 -41.01 37.92 32.63
N ASN A 84 -40.89 37.28 33.80
CA ASN A 84 -39.79 36.35 34.08
C ASN A 84 -39.86 35.10 33.18
N GLN A 85 -41.06 34.53 33.00
CA GLN A 85 -41.25 33.40 32.09
C GLN A 85 -40.93 33.77 30.63
N LEU A 86 -41.36 34.96 30.18
CA LEU A 86 -41.06 35.47 28.85
C LEU A 86 -39.55 35.66 28.66
N SER A 87 -38.86 36.20 29.67
CA SER A 87 -37.41 36.38 29.65
C SER A 87 -36.67 35.04 29.56
N ALA A 88 -37.06 34.06 30.38
CA ALA A 88 -36.48 32.73 30.37
C ALA A 88 -36.70 32.02 29.02
N LEU A 89 -37.92 32.08 28.48
CA LEU A 89 -38.25 31.51 27.18
C LEU A 89 -37.46 32.18 26.06
N LYS A 90 -37.32 33.51 26.11
CA LYS A 90 -36.55 34.27 25.13
C LYS A 90 -35.07 33.86 25.15
N SER A 91 -34.47 33.74 26.33
CA SER A 91 -33.08 33.28 26.46
C SER A 91 -32.91 31.88 25.89
N SER A 92 -33.75 30.92 26.33
CA SER A 92 -33.71 29.54 25.84
C SER A 92 -33.85 29.45 24.32
N PHE A 93 -34.77 30.22 23.73
CA PHE A 93 -34.97 30.23 22.28
C PHE A 93 -33.74 30.76 21.52
N PHE A 94 -33.06 31.78 22.05
CA PHE A 94 -31.83 32.28 21.42
C PHE A 94 -30.64 31.34 21.59
N ASP A 95 -30.56 30.62 22.71
CA ASP A 95 -29.54 29.59 22.94
C ASP A 95 -29.74 28.41 21.97
N ASP A 96 -30.98 27.97 21.75
CA ASP A 96 -31.32 26.92 20.78
C ASP A 96 -30.98 27.35 19.34
N ILE A 97 -31.30 28.60 18.97
CA ILE A 97 -30.94 29.15 17.65
C ILE A 97 -29.43 29.20 17.46
N ALA A 98 -28.68 29.62 18.49
CA ALA A 98 -27.22 29.65 18.43
C ALA A 98 -26.66 28.23 18.23
N SER A 99 -27.16 27.26 19.00
CA SER A 99 -26.77 25.85 18.86
C SER A 99 -27.08 25.29 17.47
N PHE A 100 -28.26 25.58 16.91
CA PHE A 100 -28.59 25.14 15.54
C PHE A 100 -27.73 25.78 14.48
N LYS A 101 -27.33 27.04 14.68
CA LYS A 101 -26.41 27.71 13.78
C LYS A 101 -25.04 27.03 13.78
N ASP A 102 -24.49 26.74 14.95
CA ASP A 102 -23.20 26.04 15.08
C ASP A 102 -23.25 24.66 14.42
N GLN A 103 -24.34 23.89 14.64
CA GLN A 103 -24.55 22.59 13.96
C GLN A 103 -24.66 22.71 12.44
N LEU A 104 -25.23 23.81 11.93
CA LEU A 104 -25.32 24.06 10.49
C LEU A 104 -23.93 24.32 9.90
N ASP A 105 -23.14 25.15 10.58
CA ASP A 105 -21.77 25.49 10.17
C ASP A 105 -20.88 24.23 10.14
N GLU A 106 -20.96 23.38 11.17
CA GLU A 106 -20.26 22.07 11.18
C GLU A 106 -20.69 21.16 10.02
N LYS A 107 -21.98 21.11 9.70
CA LYS A 107 -22.48 20.31 8.57
C LYS A 107 -21.99 20.84 7.23
N GLU A 108 -21.85 22.14 7.05
CA GLU A 108 -21.26 22.72 5.85
C GLU A 108 -19.79 22.33 5.68
N GLU A 109 -19.01 22.29 6.78
CA GLU A 109 -17.63 21.81 6.75
C GLU A 109 -17.55 20.32 6.39
N LEU A 110 -18.42 19.48 6.95
CA LEU A 110 -18.50 18.06 6.59
C LEU A 110 -18.83 17.85 5.11
N LEU A 111 -19.69 18.70 4.54
CA LEU A 111 -20.03 18.64 3.12
C LEU A 111 -18.82 18.95 2.24
N LYS A 112 -18.03 19.98 2.60
CA LYS A 112 -16.78 20.32 1.89
C LYS A 112 -15.76 19.19 1.98
N ALA A 113 -15.59 18.58 3.16
CA ALA A 113 -14.69 17.45 3.35
C ALA A 113 -15.11 16.23 2.50
N LYS A 114 -16.42 15.94 2.42
CA LYS A 114 -16.95 14.88 1.56
C LYS A 114 -16.63 15.14 0.07
N ASP A 115 -16.85 16.36 -0.41
CA ASP A 115 -16.54 16.73 -1.80
C ASP A 115 -15.03 16.59 -2.11
N GLU A 116 -14.17 16.87 -1.13
CA GLU A 116 -12.72 16.69 -1.26
C GLU A 116 -12.32 15.21 -1.30
N ILE A 117 -12.92 14.36 -0.46
CA ILE A 117 -12.73 12.91 -0.50
C ILE A 117 -13.12 12.34 -1.86
N ASP A 118 -14.26 12.78 -2.43
CA ASP A 118 -14.69 12.31 -3.76
C ASP A 118 -13.72 12.73 -4.87
N LYS A 119 -13.13 13.92 -4.78
CA LYS A 119 -12.07 14.36 -5.71
C LYS A 119 -10.80 13.54 -5.56
N LEU A 120 -10.39 13.22 -4.33
CA LEU A 120 -9.22 12.39 -4.04
C LEU A 120 -9.42 10.96 -4.53
N ASN A 121 -10.58 10.36 -4.29
CA ASN A 121 -10.92 9.03 -4.78
C ASN A 121 -10.83 8.93 -6.31
N LYS A 122 -11.33 9.95 -7.04
CA LYS A 122 -11.18 10.01 -8.51
C LYS A 122 -9.72 10.09 -8.96
N LYS A 123 -8.86 10.79 -8.21
CA LYS A 123 -7.41 10.83 -8.50
C LYS A 123 -6.75 9.48 -8.20
N LEU A 124 -7.13 8.84 -7.10
CA LEU A 124 -6.61 7.53 -6.70
C LEU A 124 -6.88 6.47 -7.78
N VAL A 125 -8.11 6.44 -8.32
CA VAL A 125 -8.47 5.51 -9.41
C VAL A 125 -7.58 5.72 -10.63
N LYS A 126 -7.35 6.98 -11.05
CA LYS A 126 -6.45 7.29 -12.18
C LYS A 126 -5.02 6.83 -11.94
N VAL A 127 -4.48 7.08 -10.74
CA VAL A 127 -3.14 6.63 -10.37
C VAL A 127 -3.06 5.10 -10.37
N ASN A 128 -4.13 4.41 -9.95
CA ASN A 128 -4.18 2.96 -9.98
C ASN A 128 -4.21 2.42 -11.43
N ASP A 129 -4.95 3.06 -12.33
CA ASP A 129 -4.97 2.69 -13.75
C ASP A 129 -3.59 2.89 -14.40
N GLU A 130 -2.92 4.01 -14.11
CA GLU A 130 -1.54 4.29 -14.56
C GLU A 130 -0.56 3.25 -14.01
N ARG A 131 -0.67 2.91 -12.72
CA ARG A 131 0.13 1.85 -12.10
C ARG A 131 -0.05 0.53 -12.84
N ILE A 132 -1.29 0.10 -13.11
CA ILE A 132 -1.59 -1.15 -13.82
C ILE A 132 -0.98 -1.12 -15.23
N ALA A 133 -1.07 0.01 -15.94
CA ALA A 133 -0.47 0.16 -17.27
C ALA A 133 1.07 0.03 -17.23
N ILE A 134 1.73 0.66 -16.26
CA ILE A 134 3.19 0.55 -16.06
C ILE A 134 3.59 -0.91 -15.79
N PHE A 135 2.85 -1.62 -14.95
CA PHE A 135 3.14 -3.04 -14.67
C PHE A 135 3.00 -3.92 -15.91
N LYS A 136 1.99 -3.70 -16.76
CA LYS A 136 1.83 -4.43 -18.03
C LYS A 136 2.99 -4.15 -19.00
N GLU A 137 3.42 -2.90 -19.10
CA GLU A 137 4.58 -2.55 -19.94
C GLU A 137 5.88 -3.17 -19.41
N LEU A 138 6.05 -3.21 -18.09
CA LEU A 138 7.22 -3.79 -17.44
C LEU A 138 7.26 -5.32 -17.62
N ASP A 139 6.13 -6.00 -17.50
CA ASP A 139 6.01 -7.45 -17.80
C ASP A 139 6.37 -7.74 -19.27
N TYR A 140 5.86 -6.94 -20.21
CA TYR A 140 6.22 -7.06 -21.62
C TYR A 140 7.73 -6.89 -21.85
N LYS A 141 8.34 -5.85 -21.26
CA LYS A 141 9.80 -5.63 -21.36
C LYS A 141 10.59 -6.78 -20.77
N ASN A 142 10.18 -7.34 -19.63
CA ASN A 142 10.82 -8.50 -19.03
C ASN A 142 10.75 -9.75 -19.93
N LYS A 143 9.59 -10.02 -20.54
CA LYS A 143 9.43 -11.11 -21.52
C LYS A 143 10.34 -10.91 -22.73
N MET A 144 10.46 -9.69 -23.23
CA MET A 144 11.36 -9.36 -24.33
C MET A 144 12.84 -9.56 -23.95
N ILE A 145 13.26 -9.14 -22.76
CA ILE A 145 14.62 -9.37 -22.26
C ILE A 145 14.90 -10.87 -22.14
N LEU A 146 13.96 -11.65 -21.62
CA LEU A 146 14.09 -13.10 -21.50
C LEU A 146 14.25 -13.75 -22.89
N ALA A 147 13.40 -13.39 -23.85
CA ALA A 147 13.48 -13.88 -25.22
C ALA A 147 14.83 -13.52 -25.88
N TYR A 148 15.26 -12.26 -25.74
CA TYR A 148 16.55 -11.80 -26.26
C TYR A 148 17.73 -12.56 -25.64
N ASN A 149 17.70 -12.78 -24.32
CA ASN A 149 18.73 -13.57 -23.64
C ASN A 149 18.77 -15.02 -24.14
N VAL A 150 17.62 -15.65 -24.37
CA VAL A 150 17.55 -17.01 -24.94
C VAL A 150 18.14 -17.06 -26.34
N GLU A 151 17.80 -16.10 -27.21
CA GLU A 151 18.34 -16.02 -28.58
C GLU A 151 19.84 -15.73 -28.58
N LEU A 152 20.30 -14.82 -27.74
CA LEU A 152 21.71 -14.48 -27.58
C LEU A 152 22.50 -15.69 -27.08
N ASN A 153 22.00 -16.41 -26.08
CA ASN A 153 22.61 -17.64 -25.59
C ASN A 153 22.70 -18.71 -26.69
N LYS A 154 21.64 -18.87 -27.50
CA LYS A 154 21.64 -19.79 -28.64
C LYS A 154 22.68 -19.40 -29.71
N SER A 155 22.81 -18.10 -29.98
CA SER A 155 23.80 -17.55 -30.92
C SER A 155 25.23 -17.79 -30.42
N ILE A 156 25.51 -17.49 -29.16
CA ILE A 156 26.80 -17.75 -28.52
C ILE A 156 27.13 -19.24 -28.56
N LEU A 157 26.18 -20.11 -28.20
CA LEU A 157 26.35 -21.56 -28.24
C LEU A 157 26.72 -22.04 -29.65
N LYS A 158 26.03 -21.52 -30.68
CA LYS A 158 26.35 -21.83 -32.08
C LYS A 158 27.76 -21.36 -32.46
N ALA A 159 28.17 -20.17 -32.04
CA ALA A 159 29.50 -19.65 -32.31
C ALA A 159 30.59 -20.48 -31.62
N ILE A 160 30.37 -20.87 -30.36
CA ILE A 160 31.29 -21.73 -29.60
C ILE A 160 31.43 -23.10 -30.27
N ASN A 161 30.32 -23.70 -30.73
CA ASN A 161 30.38 -24.97 -31.45
C ASN A 161 31.26 -24.87 -32.70
N VAL A 162 31.10 -23.81 -33.50
CA VAL A 162 31.93 -23.61 -34.71
C VAL A 162 33.42 -23.51 -34.35
N VAL A 163 33.76 -22.75 -33.30
CA VAL A 163 35.16 -22.61 -32.85
C VAL A 163 35.72 -23.93 -32.32
N ILE A 164 34.92 -24.70 -31.57
CA ILE A 164 35.32 -26.02 -31.07
C ILE A 164 35.53 -27.00 -32.22
N ASP A 165 34.63 -27.03 -33.20
CA ASP A 165 34.74 -27.88 -34.39
C ASP A 165 36.01 -27.51 -35.19
N GLU A 166 36.25 -26.22 -35.41
CA GLU A 166 37.47 -25.75 -36.10
C GLU A 166 38.75 -26.11 -35.32
N ALA A 167 38.75 -25.93 -34.00
CA ALA A 167 39.88 -26.31 -33.14
C ALA A 167 40.12 -27.82 -33.18
N ARG A 168 39.05 -28.62 -33.12
CA ARG A 168 39.10 -30.09 -33.21
C ARG A 168 39.69 -30.52 -34.55
N ASP A 169 39.20 -29.97 -35.65
CA ASP A 169 39.70 -30.27 -36.99
C ASP A 169 41.18 -29.88 -37.14
N ASN A 170 41.57 -28.71 -36.60
CA ASN A 170 42.95 -28.26 -36.65
C ASN A 170 43.89 -29.20 -35.87
N ILE A 171 43.51 -29.59 -34.66
CA ILE A 171 44.27 -30.53 -33.82
C ILE A 171 44.39 -31.88 -34.51
N ASN A 172 43.29 -32.42 -35.03
CA ASN A 172 43.29 -33.70 -35.73
C ASN A 172 44.17 -33.67 -36.99
N GLN A 173 44.12 -32.59 -37.77
CA GLN A 173 45.01 -32.41 -38.94
C GLN A 173 46.49 -32.31 -38.54
N ARG A 174 46.80 -31.58 -37.46
CA ARG A 174 48.17 -31.48 -36.93
C ARG A 174 48.67 -32.84 -36.44
N ASN A 175 47.85 -33.58 -35.69
CA ASN A 175 48.18 -34.91 -35.21
C ASN A 175 48.47 -35.86 -36.37
N LYS A 176 47.64 -35.83 -37.42
CA LYS A 176 47.87 -36.64 -38.64
C LYS A 176 49.22 -36.31 -39.30
N LYS A 177 49.53 -35.03 -39.49
CA LYS A 177 50.83 -34.61 -40.06
C LYS A 177 51.99 -35.02 -39.17
N LEU A 178 51.83 -34.92 -37.85
CA LEU A 178 52.86 -35.31 -36.89
C LEU A 178 53.15 -36.82 -36.99
N VAL A 179 52.11 -37.66 -37.07
CA VAL A 179 52.27 -39.11 -37.31
C VAL A 179 53.05 -39.36 -38.60
N GLU A 180 52.65 -38.74 -39.71
CA GLU A 180 53.33 -38.90 -41.01
C GLU A 180 54.82 -38.44 -40.96
N HIS A 181 55.11 -37.38 -40.21
CA HIS A 181 56.49 -36.91 -40.02
C HIS A 181 57.31 -37.84 -39.13
N LEU A 182 56.70 -38.37 -38.06
CA LEU A 182 57.33 -39.35 -37.18
C LEU A 182 57.65 -40.64 -37.92
N ASP A 183 56.71 -41.15 -38.73
CA ASP A 183 56.93 -42.34 -39.57
C ASP A 183 58.12 -42.17 -40.49
N LYS A 184 58.19 -41.05 -41.22
CA LYS A 184 59.33 -40.75 -42.10
C LYS A 184 60.64 -40.65 -41.34
N SER A 185 60.64 -40.01 -40.16
CA SER A 185 61.84 -39.88 -39.34
C SER A 185 62.31 -41.22 -38.78
N ILE A 186 61.37 -42.09 -38.39
CA ILE A 186 61.67 -43.45 -37.91
C ILE A 186 62.24 -44.29 -39.05
N GLU A 187 61.63 -44.26 -40.23
CA GLU A 187 62.13 -45.00 -41.40
C GLU A 187 63.52 -44.52 -41.84
N GLN A 188 63.76 -43.21 -41.84
CA GLN A 188 65.10 -42.67 -42.12
C GLN A 188 66.12 -43.13 -41.07
N ALA A 189 65.76 -43.10 -39.78
CA ALA A 189 66.65 -43.56 -38.72
C ALA A 189 66.93 -45.07 -38.82
N LYS A 190 65.93 -45.89 -39.16
CA LYS A 190 66.11 -47.33 -39.43
C LYS A 190 67.10 -47.54 -40.58
N HIS A 191 66.90 -46.83 -41.69
CA HIS A 191 67.78 -46.90 -42.85
C HIS A 191 69.23 -46.53 -42.49
N ASP A 192 69.43 -45.40 -41.82
CA ASP A 192 70.76 -44.91 -41.46
C ASP A 192 71.48 -45.85 -40.49
N VAL A 193 70.77 -46.44 -39.53
CA VAL A 193 71.33 -47.46 -38.61
C VAL A 193 71.70 -48.73 -39.38
N ASN A 194 70.85 -49.19 -40.28
CA ASN A 194 71.13 -50.38 -41.09
C ASN A 194 72.35 -50.20 -41.99
N GLU A 195 72.47 -49.05 -42.66
CA GLU A 195 73.65 -48.75 -43.50
C GLU A 195 74.93 -48.62 -42.67
N LYS A 196 74.87 -47.99 -41.49
CA LYS A 196 76.00 -47.95 -40.56
C LYS A 196 76.39 -49.34 -40.07
N ASN A 197 75.43 -50.19 -39.71
CA ASN A 197 75.71 -51.55 -39.26
C ASN A 197 76.34 -52.40 -40.37
N LYS A 198 75.89 -52.24 -41.63
CA LYS A 198 76.53 -52.87 -42.80
C LYS A 198 77.97 -52.38 -43.00
N ALA A 199 78.21 -51.08 -42.90
CA ALA A 199 79.55 -50.49 -43.02
C ALA A 199 80.49 -51.02 -41.93
N ILE A 200 80.04 -51.03 -40.67
CA ILE A 200 80.81 -51.59 -39.54
C ILE A 200 81.08 -53.08 -39.75
N ALA A 201 80.09 -53.87 -40.19
CA ALA A 201 80.29 -55.29 -40.48
C ALA A 201 81.33 -55.50 -41.60
N PHE A 202 81.30 -54.67 -42.64
CA PHE A 202 82.28 -54.69 -43.72
C PHE A 202 83.68 -54.33 -43.23
N GLU A 203 83.82 -53.25 -42.46
CA GLU A 203 85.10 -52.83 -41.86
C GLU A 203 85.69 -53.91 -40.95
N ILE A 204 84.88 -54.50 -40.06
CA ILE A 204 85.31 -55.60 -39.19
C ILE A 204 85.82 -56.78 -40.02
N ASN A 205 85.07 -57.18 -41.06
CA ASN A 205 85.48 -58.30 -41.91
C ASN A 205 86.77 -57.96 -42.68
N SER A 206 86.89 -56.74 -43.22
CA SER A 206 88.10 -56.27 -43.92
C SER A 206 89.31 -56.26 -43.00
N THR A 207 89.19 -55.69 -41.79
CA THR A 207 90.29 -55.67 -40.81
C THR A 207 90.66 -57.07 -40.34
N VAL A 208 89.68 -57.97 -40.16
CA VAL A 208 89.97 -59.38 -39.83
C VAL A 208 90.69 -60.09 -40.96
N ASP A 209 90.34 -59.79 -42.22
CA ASP A 209 91.02 -60.33 -43.39
C ASP A 209 92.48 -59.82 -43.48
N GLU A 210 92.70 -58.52 -43.29
CA GLU A 210 94.05 -57.93 -43.19
C GLU A 210 94.88 -58.57 -42.08
N ILE A 211 94.31 -58.71 -40.88
CA ILE A 211 94.97 -59.40 -39.76
C ILE A 211 95.24 -60.87 -40.10
N ASN A 212 94.33 -61.57 -40.78
CA ASN A 212 94.55 -62.94 -41.22
C ASN A 212 95.68 -63.04 -42.25
N GLU A 213 95.82 -62.06 -43.15
CA GLU A 213 96.94 -61.97 -44.09
C GLU A 213 98.27 -61.74 -43.36
N GLU A 214 98.32 -60.80 -42.41
CA GLU A 214 99.49 -60.57 -41.56
C GLU A 214 99.86 -61.80 -40.73
N ILE A 215 98.86 -62.47 -40.15
CA ILE A 215 99.05 -63.74 -39.45
C ILE A 215 99.62 -64.76 -40.42
N ARG A 216 99.11 -64.91 -41.65
CA ARG A 216 99.67 -65.86 -42.63
C ARG A 216 101.11 -65.52 -43.00
N ALA A 217 101.43 -64.25 -43.25
CA ALA A 217 102.78 -63.79 -43.58
C ALA A 217 103.76 -64.05 -42.43
N THR A 218 103.40 -63.68 -41.20
CA THR A 218 104.19 -63.94 -39.98
C THR A 218 104.23 -65.43 -39.66
N SER A 219 103.16 -66.16 -39.96
CA SER A 219 103.06 -67.61 -39.78
C SER A 219 103.80 -68.38 -40.84
N MET A 220 104.22 -67.83 -41.98
CA MET A 220 105.23 -68.53 -42.81
C MET A 220 106.52 -68.71 -42.01
N ILE A 221 106.92 -67.68 -41.25
CA ILE A 221 108.10 -67.72 -40.37
C ILE A 221 107.88 -68.70 -39.20
N LYS A 222 106.66 -68.77 -38.63
CA LYS A 222 106.32 -69.76 -37.58
C LYS A 222 105.95 -71.15 -38.09
N MET A 223 105.55 -71.33 -39.36
CA MET A 223 105.27 -72.63 -39.99
C MET A 223 106.55 -73.43 -40.19
N LEU A 224 107.70 -72.75 -40.34
CA LEU A 224 109.01 -73.39 -40.18
C LEU A 224 109.25 -73.94 -38.75
N LEU A 225 108.48 -73.52 -37.74
CA LEU A 225 108.79 -73.71 -36.31
C LEU A 225 107.65 -74.27 -35.43
N ASN A 226 106.55 -74.83 -35.99
CA ASN A 226 105.55 -75.74 -35.36
C ASN A 226 104.06 -75.28 -35.48
N LYS A 227 103.20 -76.31 -35.54
CA LYS A 227 101.85 -76.46 -36.11
C LYS A 227 100.71 -75.68 -35.43
N ASN A 228 99.98 -74.86 -36.21
CA ASN A 228 98.51 -74.85 -36.39
C ASN A 228 98.10 -73.66 -37.28
N LYS A 229 97.17 -73.86 -38.23
CA LYS A 229 96.61 -72.76 -39.04
C LYS A 229 95.68 -71.92 -38.17
N ILE A 230 96.03 -70.66 -37.93
CA ILE A 230 95.17 -69.70 -37.21
C ILE A 230 94.40 -68.90 -38.27
N ASN A 231 93.07 -68.95 -38.23
CA ASN A 231 92.20 -68.11 -39.04
C ASN A 231 91.16 -67.48 -38.11
N LEU A 232 91.22 -66.18 -37.94
CA LEU A 232 90.28 -65.42 -37.12
C LEU A 232 89.00 -65.19 -37.91
N ARG A 233 87.85 -65.29 -37.25
CA ARG A 233 86.55 -64.90 -37.78
C ARG A 233 85.75 -64.23 -36.68
N VAL A 234 85.17 -63.08 -36.99
CA VAL A 234 84.25 -62.38 -36.09
C VAL A 234 82.82 -62.56 -36.63
N PRO A 235 81.85 -62.98 -35.81
CA PRO A 235 80.48 -63.13 -36.25
C PRO A 235 79.81 -61.75 -36.38
N THR A 236 79.71 -61.25 -37.61
CA THR A 236 79.05 -59.97 -37.93
C THR A 236 77.59 -60.11 -38.36
N ASN A 237 77.04 -61.34 -38.35
CA ASN A 237 75.68 -61.64 -38.83
C ASN A 237 74.58 -60.87 -38.10
N ASP A 238 74.76 -60.57 -36.81
CA ASP A 238 73.76 -59.83 -36.03
C ASP A 238 73.69 -58.35 -36.43
N LEU A 239 74.79 -57.77 -36.92
CA LEU A 239 74.81 -56.40 -37.47
C LEU A 239 74.08 -56.32 -38.82
N LEU A 240 73.98 -57.43 -39.54
CA LEU A 240 73.29 -57.50 -40.84
C LEU A 240 71.79 -57.75 -40.70
N LYS A 241 71.28 -58.01 -39.49
CA LYS A 241 69.84 -58.12 -39.25
C LYS A 241 69.20 -56.73 -39.37
N PRO A 242 68.03 -56.61 -40.02
CA PRO A 242 67.30 -55.34 -40.07
C PRO A 242 67.02 -54.82 -38.66
N PHE A 243 67.41 -53.58 -38.40
CA PHE A 243 67.03 -52.86 -37.19
C PHE A 243 65.58 -52.41 -37.29
N GLU A 244 64.79 -52.73 -36.26
CA GLU A 244 63.40 -52.31 -36.12
C GLU A 244 63.20 -51.59 -34.79
N PHE A 245 62.46 -50.48 -34.81
CA PHE A 245 61.99 -49.81 -33.60
C PHE A 245 60.71 -50.50 -33.12
N ASP A 246 60.63 -50.81 -31.83
CA ASP A 246 59.41 -51.28 -31.17
C ASP A 246 58.50 -50.09 -30.80
N ILE A 247 58.06 -49.34 -31.83
CA ILE A 247 57.17 -48.19 -31.68
C ILE A 247 56.10 -48.28 -32.77
N ASP A 248 54.85 -48.48 -32.37
CA ASP A 248 53.70 -48.32 -33.25
C ASP A 248 53.23 -46.86 -33.19
N THR A 249 53.66 -46.09 -34.18
CA THR A 249 53.30 -44.67 -34.35
C THR A 249 51.80 -44.45 -34.50
N ASN A 250 51.08 -45.43 -35.03
CA ASN A 250 49.62 -45.34 -35.15
C ASN A 250 48.97 -45.42 -33.77
N GLN A 251 49.44 -46.29 -32.87
CA GLN A 251 48.90 -46.37 -31.50
C GLN A 251 49.22 -45.14 -30.65
N LEU A 252 50.29 -44.42 -30.96
CA LEU A 252 50.75 -43.29 -30.16
C LEU A 252 49.76 -42.10 -30.15
N LEU A 253 49.01 -41.92 -31.24
CA LEU A 253 48.10 -40.77 -31.41
C LEU A 253 46.69 -41.13 -31.90
N SER A 254 46.43 -42.35 -32.41
CA SER A 254 45.08 -42.76 -32.85
C SER A 254 44.06 -42.90 -31.71
N GLY A 255 44.52 -43.14 -30.48
CA GLY A 255 43.68 -43.15 -29.28
C GLY A 255 43.35 -41.76 -28.72
N GLN A 256 43.84 -40.68 -29.32
CA GLN A 256 43.68 -39.29 -28.85
C GLN A 256 42.87 -38.42 -29.82
N ALA A 257 41.94 -39.00 -30.57
CA ALA A 257 40.95 -38.19 -31.28
C ALA A 257 40.16 -37.38 -30.24
N LEU A 258 40.31 -36.06 -30.27
CA LEU A 258 39.74 -35.19 -29.25
C LEU A 258 38.21 -35.07 -29.46
N GLU A 259 37.42 -35.67 -28.58
CA GLU A 259 35.96 -35.46 -28.54
C GLU A 259 35.65 -34.29 -27.59
N LEU A 260 35.78 -33.07 -28.08
CA LEU A 260 35.40 -31.87 -27.32
C LEU A 260 33.88 -31.63 -27.41
N ASP A 261 33.08 -32.16 -26.49
CA ASP A 261 31.64 -31.85 -26.48
C ASP A 261 31.38 -30.43 -25.97
N ALA A 262 30.88 -29.57 -26.86
CA ALA A 262 30.55 -28.20 -26.55
C ALA A 262 29.43 -28.08 -25.49
N ALA A 263 28.52 -29.05 -25.41
CA ALA A 263 27.44 -29.04 -24.44
C ALA A 263 27.93 -29.21 -22.99
N GLU A 264 29.03 -29.95 -22.79
CA GLU A 264 29.62 -30.19 -21.48
C GLU A 264 30.39 -28.96 -20.99
N ILE A 265 31.19 -28.34 -21.86
CA ILE A 265 31.91 -27.09 -21.58
C ILE A 265 30.93 -25.96 -21.23
N LEU A 266 29.77 -25.90 -21.88
CA LEU A 266 28.79 -24.83 -21.65
C LEU A 266 28.01 -24.96 -20.34
N LYS A 267 27.78 -26.20 -19.85
CA LYS A 267 27.15 -26.41 -18.54
C LYS A 267 27.98 -25.83 -17.39
N GLU A 268 29.29 -25.84 -17.52
CA GLU A 268 30.22 -25.38 -16.48
C GLU A 268 30.37 -23.85 -16.48
N VAL A 269 30.11 -23.20 -17.62
CA VAL A 269 30.40 -21.76 -17.83
C VAL A 269 29.13 -20.88 -17.79
N MET A 270 27.93 -21.43 -18.00
CA MET A 270 26.70 -20.61 -18.02
C MET A 270 26.09 -20.34 -16.62
N PRO A 271 25.83 -19.08 -16.24
CA PRO A 271 25.07 -18.76 -15.03
C PRO A 271 23.56 -19.09 -15.18
N LYS A 272 22.91 -19.47 -14.08
CA LYS A 272 21.46 -19.72 -14.04
C LYS A 272 20.68 -18.40 -14.18
N LEU A 273 19.66 -18.36 -15.03
CA LEU A 273 18.80 -17.18 -15.19
C LEU A 273 17.96 -16.91 -13.92
N PRO A 274 17.73 -15.63 -13.56
CA PRO A 274 16.76 -15.25 -12.52
C PRO A 274 15.32 -15.59 -12.91
N GLU A 275 14.46 -15.83 -11.93
CA GLU A 275 13.03 -16.08 -12.17
C GLU A 275 12.28 -14.82 -12.67
N PRO A 276 11.27 -14.97 -13.55
CA PRO A 276 10.50 -13.85 -14.09
C PRO A 276 9.61 -13.18 -13.03
N PHE A 277 9.43 -11.87 -13.15
CA PHE A 277 8.64 -11.06 -12.21
C PHE A 277 7.13 -11.36 -12.19
N SER A 278 6.61 -12.08 -13.19
CA SER A 278 5.19 -12.46 -13.28
C SER A 278 4.72 -13.23 -12.04
N LYS A 279 5.61 -14.01 -11.40
CA LYS A 279 5.31 -14.69 -10.13
C LYS A 279 4.96 -13.75 -8.97
N TYR A 280 5.38 -12.48 -9.03
CA TYR A 280 5.06 -11.47 -8.00
C TYR A 280 3.81 -10.65 -8.34
N ILE A 281 3.20 -10.85 -9.51
CA ILE A 281 1.98 -10.16 -9.94
C ILE A 281 0.73 -10.99 -9.57
N ASP A 282 0.81 -12.32 -9.66
CA ASP A 282 -0.30 -13.22 -9.31
C ASP A 282 -0.74 -13.11 -7.84
N THR A 283 0.09 -12.54 -6.96
CA THR A 283 -0.27 -12.26 -5.55
C THR A 283 -1.15 -11.01 -5.36
N LEU A 284 -1.49 -10.28 -6.42
CA LEU A 284 -2.28 -9.03 -6.35
C LEU A 284 -3.69 -9.15 -6.94
N GLU A 285 -4.04 -10.26 -7.61
CA GLU A 285 -5.39 -10.46 -8.19
C GLU A 285 -6.37 -11.20 -7.25
N GLU A 286 -5.96 -11.60 -6.03
CA GLU A 286 -6.82 -12.29 -5.06
C GLU A 286 -6.86 -11.62 -3.67
N ALA A 287 -6.76 -10.29 -3.60
CA ALA A 287 -7.11 -9.55 -2.39
C ALA A 287 -8.15 -8.47 -2.73
N ASP A 288 -9.32 -8.61 -2.09
CA ASP A 288 -10.37 -7.61 -1.93
C ASP A 288 -11.42 -7.54 -3.06
N ALA A 289 -12.06 -8.69 -3.32
CA ALA A 289 -13.51 -8.68 -3.26
C ALA A 289 -13.92 -8.70 -1.78
N GLU A 290 -14.79 -7.77 -1.37
CA GLU A 290 -15.38 -7.55 -0.03
C GLU A 290 -14.56 -6.59 0.86
N GLU A 291 -15.08 -5.48 1.40
CA GLU A 291 -16.47 -5.11 1.71
C GLU A 291 -16.79 -3.67 1.27
N VAL A 292 -17.84 -3.51 0.47
CA VAL A 292 -18.53 -2.22 0.37
C VAL A 292 -19.24 -2.03 1.71
N ILE A 293 -18.76 -1.09 2.53
CA ILE A 293 -19.47 -0.70 3.77
C ILE A 293 -20.81 -0.07 3.36
N ASP A 294 -21.88 -0.85 3.49
CA ASP A 294 -23.24 -0.38 3.28
C ASP A 294 -23.68 0.47 4.48
N VAL A 295 -23.68 1.78 4.28
CA VAL A 295 -24.01 2.80 5.30
C VAL A 295 -25.53 2.91 5.57
N ASN A 296 -26.36 2.02 5.02
CA ASN A 296 -27.83 2.04 5.17
C ASN A 296 -28.41 1.02 6.15
N LYS A 297 -27.68 0.59 7.19
CA LYS A 297 -28.32 -0.11 8.32
C LYS A 297 -29.03 0.89 9.23
N LYS A 298 -30.32 1.11 8.94
CA LYS A 298 -31.30 1.65 9.88
C LYS A 298 -31.25 0.85 11.19
N GLY A 299 -31.29 1.57 12.30
CA GLY A 299 -31.09 1.04 13.63
C GLY A 299 -32.17 0.10 14.15
N ASP A 300 -31.80 -0.55 15.25
CA ASP A 300 -32.66 -1.02 16.34
C ASP A 300 -32.22 -0.30 17.62
#